data_AF-A0A9E3CS13-F1
#
_entry.id   AF-A0A9E3CS13-F1
#
_cell.length_a   1.000
_cell.length_b   1.000
_cell.length_c   1.000
_cell.angle_alpha   90.00
_cell.angle_beta   90.00
_cell.angle_gamma   90.00
#
_symmetry.space_group_name_H-M   'P 1'
#
loop_
_entity.id
_entity.type
_entity.pdbx_description
1 polymer ?
#
loop_
_entity_poly.entity_id
_entity_poly.type
_entity_poly.pdbx_seq_one_letter_code
_entity_poly.pdbx_strand_id
1 'polypeptide(L)'
;MRSLGLLFVTAAASALLGADAAAAIPVPALNLPELTTNASLVAAGQVTAVREDGRTSIEARGQTVAARRMVATLRLFRVLKGPSDAPTVSFVFYIPDVSLGYVGVAAPQFGLFFLRAGPQQSYAVLDPYYPFIIAAPDAPAGEGDVLGRVIAEVAYVMNSPRASQGERVRAVGILEGVGSEAATAALRRALPVLDGPLRLRAAAALLKQGDISALNLAEEALLSPQPEAAGLSGELAYAIRDGVTDERAVPTLGRLLGASGVVVRRSAAAALRHIGTDAVIEPLSKALQDEDREVRYQAVLGLAIVTGRSEWAPSIDLYDKDEQRYLAYWREWAKTRL
;
A
#
# COMPACT_ATOMS: atom_id res chain seq x y z
N MET A 1 0.16 -2.30 17.33
CA MET A 1 -0.20 -3.60 16.72
C MET A 1 -0.40 -3.36 15.23
N ARG A 2 0.51 -3.84 14.38
CA ARG A 2 0.46 -3.62 12.93
C ARG A 2 -0.70 -4.44 12.33
N SER A 3 -1.65 -3.81 11.66
CA SER A 3 -2.73 -4.50 10.97
C SER A 3 -2.18 -5.24 9.75
N LEU A 4 -2.27 -6.56 9.73
CA LEU A 4 -2.08 -7.36 8.52
C LEU A 4 -3.19 -7.00 7.53
N GLY A 5 -2.84 -6.29 6.45
CA GLY A 5 -3.74 -6.14 5.31
C GLY A 5 -3.72 -7.43 4.47
N LEU A 6 -4.79 -8.23 4.53
CA LEU A 6 -5.04 -9.27 3.53
C LEU A 6 -5.48 -8.61 2.23
N LEU A 7 -4.70 -8.81 1.16
CA LEU A 7 -5.11 -8.46 -0.20
C LEU A 7 -5.89 -9.63 -0.80
N PHE A 8 -7.18 -9.42 -1.10
CA PHE A 8 -8.02 -10.37 -1.81
C PHE A 8 -7.82 -10.20 -3.32
N VAL A 9 -7.30 -11.22 -3.99
CA VAL A 9 -7.24 -11.26 -5.46
C VAL A 9 -8.44 -12.06 -5.97
N THR A 10 -9.41 -11.39 -6.60
CA THR A 10 -10.49 -12.04 -7.33
C THR A 10 -9.96 -12.59 -8.65
N ALA A 11 -9.80 -13.90 -8.75
CA ALA A 11 -9.47 -14.57 -10.00
C ALA A 11 -10.72 -14.63 -10.89
N ALA A 12 -10.75 -13.83 -11.97
CA ALA A 12 -11.77 -13.95 -13.01
C ALA A 12 -11.44 -15.14 -13.91
N ALA A 13 -12.07 -16.29 -13.67
CA ALA A 13 -12.10 -17.42 -14.58
C ALA A 13 -13.48 -17.48 -15.25
N SER A 14 -13.53 -17.28 -16.57
CA SER A 14 -14.73 -17.51 -17.37
C SER A 14 -14.79 -18.99 -17.77
N ALA A 15 -15.77 -19.72 -17.22
CA ALA A 15 -16.69 -20.64 -17.93
C ALA A 15 -17.31 -21.71 -16.99
N LEU A 16 -18.58 -21.46 -16.64
CA LEU A 16 -19.74 -22.37 -16.43
C LEU A 16 -19.66 -23.66 -15.57
N LEU A 17 -20.58 -23.64 -14.58
CA LEU A 17 -21.31 -24.72 -13.88
C LEU A 17 -20.64 -25.40 -12.67
N GLY A 18 -21.09 -24.96 -11.50
CA GLY A 18 -20.83 -25.57 -10.19
C GLY A 18 -20.84 -24.50 -9.11
N ALA A 19 -22.00 -24.21 -8.54
CA ALA A 19 -22.13 -23.28 -7.42
C ALA A 19 -21.52 -23.91 -6.16
N ASP A 20 -20.22 -23.81 -6.00
CA ASP A 20 -19.56 -23.90 -4.70
C ASP A 20 -19.13 -22.50 -4.31
N ALA A 21 -19.57 -22.08 -3.12
CA ALA A 21 -19.24 -20.79 -2.55
C ALA A 21 -17.72 -20.60 -2.58
N ALA A 22 -17.26 -19.62 -3.36
CA ALA A 22 -15.85 -19.29 -3.51
C ALA A 22 -15.31 -18.80 -2.17
N ALA A 23 -14.85 -19.73 -1.33
CA ALA A 23 -14.13 -19.43 -0.11
C ALA A 23 -12.87 -18.66 -0.51
N ALA A 24 -12.73 -17.44 0.02
CA ALA A 24 -11.56 -16.62 -0.26
C ALA A 24 -10.30 -17.37 0.18
N ILE A 25 -9.39 -17.61 -0.76
CA ILE A 25 -8.13 -18.29 -0.47
C ILE A 25 -7.15 -17.23 0.06
N PRO A 26 -6.69 -17.33 1.32
CA PRO A 26 -5.77 -16.35 1.86
C PRO A 26 -4.43 -16.41 1.12
N VAL A 27 -4.01 -15.27 0.57
CA VAL A 27 -2.72 -15.06 -0.08
C VAL A 27 -1.82 -14.24 0.86
N PRO A 28 -0.59 -14.67 1.16
CA PRO A 28 0.34 -13.89 1.95
C PRO A 28 0.58 -12.50 1.34
N ALA A 29 0.79 -11.48 2.17
CA ALA A 29 1.16 -10.15 1.67
C ALA A 29 2.57 -10.18 1.05
N LEU A 30 2.78 -9.40 -0.02
CA LEU A 30 4.07 -9.27 -0.68
C LEU A 30 5.12 -8.68 0.30
N ASN A 31 6.19 -9.43 0.57
CA ASN A 31 7.33 -8.96 1.35
C ASN A 31 8.56 -8.77 0.45
N LEU A 32 8.65 -7.60 -0.19
CA LEU A 32 9.69 -7.31 -1.18
C LEU A 32 11.13 -7.35 -0.60
N PRO A 33 11.41 -6.83 0.61
CA PRO A 33 12.71 -6.99 1.25
C PRO A 33 13.13 -8.46 1.45
N GLU A 34 12.19 -9.31 1.86
CA GLU A 34 12.45 -10.75 2.08
C GLU A 34 12.72 -11.47 0.75
N LEU A 35 11.88 -11.24 -0.28
CA LEU A 35 12.10 -11.79 -1.62
C LEU A 35 13.47 -11.38 -2.17
N THR A 36 13.83 -10.11 -2.00
CA THR A 36 15.12 -9.57 -2.47
C THR A 36 16.31 -10.20 -1.74
N THR A 37 16.18 -10.39 -0.42
CA THR A 37 17.21 -11.01 0.42
C THR A 37 17.40 -12.48 0.10
N ASN A 38 16.31 -13.23 -0.08
CA ASN A 38 16.33 -14.69 -0.21
C ASN A 38 16.54 -15.17 -1.65
N ALA A 39 16.28 -14.34 -2.66
CA ALA A 39 16.53 -14.70 -4.05
C ALA A 39 18.03 -14.87 -4.35
N SER A 40 18.39 -15.92 -5.09
CA SER A 40 19.73 -16.10 -5.66
C SER A 40 19.92 -15.28 -6.93
N LEU A 41 18.84 -15.08 -7.70
CA LEU A 41 18.79 -14.21 -8.87
C LEU A 41 17.58 -13.28 -8.76
N VAL A 42 17.81 -11.98 -8.95
CA VAL A 42 16.76 -10.97 -9.12
C VAL A 42 16.99 -10.32 -10.47
N ALA A 43 16.03 -10.44 -11.39
CA ALA A 43 16.21 -9.95 -12.74
C ALA A 43 14.91 -9.50 -13.41
N ALA A 44 14.99 -8.37 -14.11
CA ALA A 44 13.95 -7.94 -15.03
C ALA A 44 14.16 -8.67 -16.36
N GLY A 45 13.09 -9.27 -16.87
CA GLY A 45 13.18 -10.07 -18.09
C GLY A 45 11.83 -10.42 -18.69
N GLN A 46 11.89 -11.05 -19.86
CA GLN A 46 10.73 -11.52 -20.60
C GLN A 46 10.73 -13.03 -20.68
N VAL A 47 9.63 -13.65 -20.25
CA VAL A 47 9.38 -15.07 -20.47
C VAL A 47 9.06 -15.27 -21.94
N THR A 48 9.86 -16.08 -22.62
CA THR A 48 9.75 -16.33 -24.07
C THR A 48 9.11 -17.68 -24.38
N ALA A 49 9.18 -18.63 -23.45
CA ALA A 49 8.59 -19.95 -23.58
C ALA A 49 8.20 -20.50 -22.20
N VAL A 50 7.08 -21.23 -22.16
CA VAL A 50 6.63 -22.00 -21.00
C VAL A 50 6.17 -23.36 -21.51
N ARG A 51 6.61 -24.43 -20.86
CA ARG A 51 6.18 -25.80 -21.17
C ARG A 51 5.94 -26.59 -19.90
N GLU A 52 5.01 -27.52 -19.96
CA GLU A 52 4.87 -28.54 -18.92
C GLU A 52 6.00 -29.57 -19.07
N ASP A 53 6.61 -29.95 -17.95
CA ASP A 53 7.73 -30.90 -17.87
C ASP A 53 7.42 -32.04 -16.89
N GLY A 54 6.14 -32.40 -16.82
CA GLY A 54 5.61 -33.53 -16.05
C GLY A 54 4.71 -33.14 -14.88
N ARG A 55 4.14 -34.17 -14.26
CA ARG A 55 3.36 -34.07 -13.01
C ARG A 55 4.23 -34.39 -11.81
N THR A 56 3.92 -33.75 -10.69
CA THR A 56 4.61 -33.90 -9.41
C THR A 56 3.65 -33.69 -8.25
N SER A 57 4.16 -33.74 -7.02
CA SER A 57 3.42 -33.34 -5.82
C SER A 57 4.20 -32.25 -5.09
N ILE A 58 3.49 -31.29 -4.53
CA ILE A 58 4.05 -30.20 -3.72
C ILE A 58 3.46 -30.25 -2.32
N GLU A 59 4.23 -29.77 -1.34
CA GLU A 59 3.73 -29.53 0.01
C GLU A 59 3.14 -28.12 0.07
N ALA A 60 1.86 -28.02 0.39
CA ALA A 60 1.17 -26.75 0.58
C ALA A 60 0.15 -26.85 1.72
N ARG A 61 0.21 -25.90 2.66
CA ARG A 61 -0.70 -25.85 3.82
C ARG A 61 -0.73 -27.15 4.65
N GLY A 62 0.42 -27.82 4.76
CA GLY A 62 0.54 -29.09 5.49
C GLY A 62 -0.09 -30.30 4.78
N GLN A 63 -0.38 -30.17 3.48
CA GLN A 63 -0.93 -31.23 2.65
C GLN A 63 -0.08 -31.42 1.39
N THR A 64 0.07 -32.68 0.99
CA THR A 64 0.64 -33.05 -0.30
C THR A 64 -0.42 -32.87 -1.39
N VAL A 65 -0.12 -32.04 -2.38
CA VAL A 65 -1.05 -31.66 -3.46
C VAL A 65 -0.44 -31.99 -4.81
N ALA A 66 -1.22 -32.63 -5.69
CA ALA A 66 -0.80 -32.87 -7.07
C ALA A 66 -0.61 -31.54 -7.82
N ALA A 67 0.46 -31.44 -8.60
CA ALA A 67 0.80 -30.23 -9.34
C ALA A 67 1.46 -30.56 -10.67
N ARG A 68 1.31 -29.64 -11.62
CA ARG A 68 2.06 -29.61 -12.88
C ARG A 68 3.37 -28.87 -12.66
N ARG A 69 4.48 -29.51 -13.05
CA ARG A 69 5.80 -28.89 -13.06
C ARG A 69 5.99 -28.18 -14.39
N MET A 70 6.17 -26.87 -14.32
CA MET A 70 6.35 -26.01 -15.49
C MET A 70 7.80 -25.56 -15.59
N VAL A 71 8.32 -25.48 -16.80
CA VAL A 71 9.65 -24.93 -17.10
C VAL A 71 9.46 -23.73 -18.02
N ALA A 72 10.06 -22.60 -17.63
CA ALA A 72 10.03 -21.36 -18.38
C ALA A 72 11.43 -20.91 -18.78
N THR A 73 11.54 -20.28 -19.94
CA THR A 73 12.75 -19.60 -20.41
C THR A 73 12.58 -18.10 -20.23
N LEU A 74 13.48 -17.49 -19.44
CA LEU A 74 13.54 -16.06 -19.17
C LEU A 74 14.67 -15.44 -19.98
N ARG A 75 14.35 -14.54 -20.90
CA ARG A 75 15.32 -13.64 -21.51
C ARG A 75 15.62 -12.50 -20.53
N LEU A 76 16.88 -12.36 -20.15
CA LEU A 76 17.32 -11.36 -19.19
C LEU A 76 17.52 -10.01 -19.89
N PHE A 77 16.98 -8.95 -19.30
CA PHE A 77 17.19 -7.57 -19.74
C PHE A 77 18.10 -6.85 -18.77
N ARG A 78 17.85 -7.04 -17.46
CA ARG A 78 18.65 -6.44 -16.38
C ARG A 78 18.74 -7.42 -15.21
N VAL A 79 19.95 -7.61 -14.67
CA VAL A 79 20.20 -8.43 -13.49
C VAL A 79 20.52 -7.52 -12.31
N LEU A 80 19.71 -7.58 -11.26
CA LEU A 80 19.83 -6.76 -10.05
C LEU A 80 20.60 -7.51 -8.95
N LYS A 81 20.57 -8.85 -8.96
CA LYS A 81 21.32 -9.73 -8.06
C LYS A 81 21.53 -11.07 -8.74
N GLY A 82 22.67 -11.71 -8.51
CA GLY A 82 23.03 -12.99 -9.09
C GLY A 82 23.91 -12.87 -10.35
N PRO A 83 24.23 -14.00 -11.00
CA PRO A 83 25.10 -14.00 -12.19
C PRO A 83 24.44 -13.29 -13.38
N SER A 84 25.24 -12.56 -14.16
CA SER A 84 24.79 -11.69 -15.26
C SER A 84 25.42 -12.00 -16.61
N ASP A 85 26.11 -13.14 -16.72
CA ASP A 85 26.85 -13.59 -17.89
C ASP A 85 25.95 -14.29 -18.92
N ALA A 86 24.88 -14.94 -18.47
CA ALA A 86 23.92 -15.60 -19.36
C ALA A 86 22.86 -14.60 -19.91
N PRO A 87 22.56 -14.61 -21.22
CA PRO A 87 21.48 -13.79 -21.79
C PRO A 87 20.08 -14.36 -21.49
N THR A 88 20.01 -15.65 -21.12
CA THR A 88 18.77 -16.36 -20.83
C THR A 88 19.00 -17.35 -19.68
N VAL A 89 17.98 -17.53 -18.84
CA VAL A 89 17.97 -18.56 -17.79
C VAL A 89 16.70 -19.39 -17.88
N SER A 90 16.78 -20.65 -17.46
CA SER A 90 15.60 -21.50 -17.31
C SER A 90 15.20 -21.60 -15.85
N PHE A 91 13.90 -21.52 -15.57
CA PHE A 91 13.38 -21.67 -14.22
C PHE A 91 12.13 -22.53 -14.14
N VAL A 92 11.94 -23.15 -12.98
CA VAL A 92 10.82 -24.04 -12.68
C VAL A 92 9.80 -23.33 -11.80
N PHE A 93 8.52 -23.58 -12.05
CA PHE A 93 7.42 -23.24 -11.16
C PHE A 93 6.35 -24.34 -11.18
N TYR A 94 5.41 -24.28 -10.24
CA TYR A 94 4.40 -25.33 -10.07
C TYR A 94 3.00 -24.74 -10.15
N ILE A 95 2.12 -25.41 -10.89
CA ILE A 95 0.69 -25.08 -10.94
C ILE A 95 -0.05 -26.23 -10.25
N PRO A 96 -0.56 -26.02 -9.02
CA PRO A 96 -1.31 -27.05 -8.31
C PRO A 96 -2.63 -27.37 -9.02
N ASP A 97 -3.10 -28.61 -8.90
CA ASP A 97 -4.37 -29.06 -9.48
C ASP A 97 -5.59 -28.57 -8.66
N VAL A 98 -5.34 -27.98 -7.49
CA VAL A 98 -6.33 -27.29 -6.65
C VAL A 98 -5.97 -25.81 -6.50
N SER A 99 -6.96 -24.97 -6.24
CA SER A 99 -6.71 -23.54 -6.09
C SER A 99 -6.04 -23.24 -4.74
N LEU A 100 -4.77 -22.84 -4.79
CA LEU A 100 -3.97 -22.45 -3.61
C LEU A 100 -3.60 -20.96 -3.59
N GLY A 101 -4.03 -20.19 -4.59
CA GLY A 101 -3.60 -18.80 -4.78
C GLY A 101 -2.23 -18.65 -5.45
N TYR A 102 -1.64 -19.75 -5.92
CA TYR A 102 -0.39 -19.72 -6.69
C TYR A 102 -0.64 -19.06 -8.05
N VAL A 103 0.30 -18.21 -8.46
CA VAL A 103 0.22 -17.50 -9.72
C VAL A 103 1.08 -18.24 -10.74
N GLY A 104 0.48 -18.58 -11.89
CA GLY A 104 1.20 -19.16 -13.01
C GLY A 104 1.99 -18.10 -13.78
N VAL A 105 3.01 -18.55 -14.52
CA VAL A 105 3.76 -17.69 -15.45
C VAL A 105 3.43 -18.08 -16.87
N ALA A 106 3.09 -17.11 -17.72
CA ALA A 106 2.76 -17.30 -19.13
C ALA A 106 3.84 -16.71 -20.06
N ALA A 107 3.79 -17.06 -21.34
CA ALA A 107 4.59 -16.42 -22.38
C ALA A 107 3.66 -15.70 -23.38
N PRO A 108 3.93 -14.43 -23.76
CA PRO A 108 4.97 -13.56 -23.22
C PRO A 108 4.56 -12.94 -21.87
N GLN A 109 5.49 -12.87 -20.91
CA GLN A 109 5.32 -12.12 -19.66
C GLN A 109 6.60 -11.36 -19.36
N PHE A 110 6.51 -10.02 -19.24
CA PHE A 110 7.60 -9.20 -18.73
C PHE A 110 7.40 -8.93 -17.24
N GLY A 111 8.47 -8.96 -16.46
CA GLY A 111 8.39 -8.68 -15.03
C GLY A 111 9.74 -8.72 -14.34
N LEU A 112 9.74 -8.41 -13.05
CA LEU A 112 10.88 -8.58 -12.16
C LEU A 112 10.72 -9.91 -11.42
N PHE A 113 11.62 -10.85 -11.70
CA PHE A 113 11.58 -12.23 -11.19
C PHE A 113 12.51 -12.40 -10.00
N PHE A 114 12.04 -13.13 -8.98
CA PHE A 114 12.79 -13.50 -7.78
C PHE A 114 12.97 -15.01 -7.78
N LEU A 115 14.19 -15.46 -8.05
CA LEU A 115 14.47 -16.87 -8.27
C LEU A 115 15.49 -17.41 -7.27
N ARG A 116 15.26 -18.63 -6.80
CA ARG A 116 16.24 -19.39 -6.02
C ARG A 116 17.07 -20.28 -6.94
N ALA A 117 18.36 -20.45 -6.62
CA ALA A 117 19.22 -21.37 -7.34
C ALA A 117 18.73 -22.82 -7.15
N GLY A 118 18.74 -23.58 -8.24
CA GLY A 118 18.45 -25.00 -8.28
C GLY A 118 19.67 -25.82 -8.75
N PRO A 119 19.54 -27.14 -8.81
CA PRO A 119 20.58 -28.01 -9.35
C PRO A 119 20.85 -27.71 -10.83
N GLN A 120 22.07 -28.01 -11.30
CA GLN A 120 22.47 -27.94 -12.72
C GLN A 120 22.23 -26.57 -13.38
N GLN A 121 22.56 -25.47 -12.69
CA GLN A 121 22.37 -24.08 -13.18
C GLN A 121 20.91 -23.73 -13.55
N SER A 122 19.95 -24.49 -13.05
CA SER A 122 18.53 -24.15 -13.14
C SER A 122 18.12 -23.22 -12.01
N TYR A 123 17.00 -22.53 -12.20
CA TYR A 123 16.36 -21.72 -11.17
C TYR A 123 14.97 -22.27 -10.82
N ALA A 124 14.43 -21.83 -9.70
CA ALA A 124 13.01 -22.00 -9.39
C ALA A 124 12.42 -20.69 -8.89
N VAL A 125 11.12 -20.49 -9.10
CA VAL A 125 10.37 -19.41 -8.46
C VAL A 125 10.58 -19.48 -6.95
N LEU A 126 10.97 -18.36 -6.36
CA LEU A 126 11.21 -18.26 -4.92
C LEU A 126 9.89 -18.31 -4.14
N ASP A 127 8.91 -17.52 -4.57
CA ASP A 127 7.59 -17.41 -3.96
C ASP A 127 6.50 -17.67 -5.01
N PRO A 128 5.71 -18.75 -4.89
CA PRO A 128 4.70 -19.11 -5.88
C PRO A 128 3.47 -18.19 -5.87
N TYR A 129 3.26 -17.37 -4.83
CA TYR A 129 2.24 -16.32 -4.82
C TYR A 129 2.69 -15.08 -5.60
N TYR A 130 4.01 -14.84 -5.64
CA TYR A 130 4.64 -13.71 -6.33
C TYR A 130 5.81 -14.16 -7.22
N PRO A 131 5.55 -14.97 -8.27
CA PRO A 131 6.60 -15.47 -9.16
C PRO A 131 7.36 -14.35 -9.89
N PHE A 132 6.68 -13.23 -10.09
CA PHE A 132 7.23 -11.97 -10.57
C PHE A 132 6.40 -10.81 -10.03
N ILE A 133 6.97 -9.61 -10.05
CA ILE A 133 6.24 -8.35 -9.87
C ILE A 133 6.38 -7.48 -11.12
N ILE A 134 5.65 -6.36 -11.14
CA ILE A 134 5.69 -5.42 -12.27
C ILE A 134 7.11 -4.87 -12.49
N ALA A 135 7.45 -4.68 -13.76
CA ALA A 135 8.68 -4.01 -14.21
C ALA A 135 8.45 -3.49 -15.63
N ALA A 136 9.24 -2.51 -16.06
CA ALA A 136 9.14 -1.96 -17.41
C ALA A 136 10.35 -2.37 -18.27
N PRO A 137 10.17 -2.80 -19.53
CA PRO A 137 11.30 -3.16 -20.40
C PRO A 137 12.30 -2.02 -20.62
N ASP A 138 11.82 -0.78 -20.62
CA ASP A 138 12.55 0.47 -20.77
C ASP A 138 13.15 1.04 -19.48
N ALA A 139 12.98 0.39 -18.32
CA ALA A 139 13.58 0.89 -17.09
C ALA A 139 15.12 0.96 -17.19
N PRO A 140 15.74 2.05 -16.72
CA PRO A 140 17.19 2.18 -16.68
C PRO A 140 17.78 1.24 -15.63
N ALA A 141 19.07 0.94 -15.74
CA ALA A 141 19.78 0.23 -14.68
C ALA A 141 19.77 1.08 -13.40
N GLY A 142 19.20 0.55 -12.33
CA GLY A 142 19.24 1.20 -11.02
C GLY A 142 20.63 1.15 -10.37
N GLU A 143 20.92 2.14 -9.54
CA GLU A 143 22.10 2.18 -8.67
C GLU A 143 21.74 1.85 -7.22
N GLY A 144 22.76 1.58 -6.39
CA GLY A 144 22.60 1.30 -4.96
C GLY A 144 22.60 -0.18 -4.60
N ASP A 145 22.14 -0.48 -3.38
CA ASP A 145 22.00 -1.86 -2.91
C ASP A 145 20.92 -2.63 -3.71
N VAL A 146 20.80 -3.93 -3.48
CA VAL A 146 19.86 -4.75 -4.28
C VAL A 146 18.42 -4.27 -4.09
N LEU A 147 18.00 -3.97 -2.86
CA LEU A 147 16.63 -3.53 -2.59
C LEU A 147 16.34 -2.15 -3.21
N GLY A 148 17.28 -1.22 -3.15
CA GLY A 148 17.20 0.08 -3.81
C GLY A 148 17.05 -0.04 -5.32
N ARG A 149 17.78 -0.95 -5.96
CA ARG A 149 17.63 -1.26 -7.39
C ARG A 149 16.26 -1.86 -7.71
N VAL A 150 15.76 -2.77 -6.87
CA VAL A 150 14.41 -3.34 -7.01
C VAL A 150 13.34 -2.25 -6.88
N ILE A 151 13.47 -1.37 -5.89
CA ILE A 151 12.58 -0.22 -5.70
C ILE A 151 12.62 0.71 -6.91
N ALA A 152 13.80 0.96 -7.48
CA ALA A 152 13.96 1.80 -8.68
C ALA A 152 13.25 1.20 -9.90
N GLU A 153 13.33 -0.12 -10.13
CA GLU A 153 12.59 -0.81 -11.20
C GLU A 153 11.08 -0.64 -11.05
N VAL A 154 10.55 -0.85 -9.83
CA VAL A 154 9.13 -0.68 -9.52
C VAL A 154 8.72 0.78 -9.70
N ALA A 155 9.52 1.73 -9.20
CA ALA A 155 9.21 3.15 -9.28
C ALA A 155 9.18 3.67 -10.71
N TYR A 156 10.05 3.17 -11.58
CA TYR A 156 10.06 3.55 -12.98
C TYR A 156 8.74 3.19 -13.70
N VAL A 157 8.08 2.09 -13.31
CA VAL A 157 6.79 1.68 -13.89
C VAL A 157 5.72 2.76 -13.76
N MET A 158 5.74 3.60 -12.71
CA MET A 158 4.77 4.69 -12.55
C MET A 158 4.77 5.68 -13.73
N ASN A 159 5.93 5.85 -14.39
CA ASN A 159 6.14 6.81 -15.46
C ASN A 159 6.46 6.18 -16.82
N SER A 160 6.70 4.87 -16.90
CA SER A 160 7.07 4.19 -18.15
C SER A 160 5.98 4.35 -19.22
N PRO A 161 6.29 4.82 -20.45
CA PRO A 161 5.32 4.86 -21.55
C PRO A 161 4.79 3.47 -21.95
N ARG A 162 5.46 2.39 -21.53
CA ARG A 162 5.04 1.01 -21.80
C ARG A 162 4.15 0.41 -20.72
N ALA A 163 3.99 1.08 -19.59
CA ALA A 163 3.15 0.61 -18.48
C ALA A 163 1.69 1.03 -18.65
N SER A 164 0.80 0.04 -18.53
CA SER A 164 -0.64 0.25 -18.43
C SER A 164 -1.02 1.00 -17.14
N GLN A 165 -2.22 1.60 -17.12
CA GLN A 165 -2.73 2.28 -15.92
C GLN A 165 -2.78 1.34 -14.71
N GLY A 166 -3.15 0.07 -14.92
CA GLY A 166 -3.17 -0.93 -13.84
C GLY A 166 -1.78 -1.24 -13.30
N GLU A 167 -0.74 -1.28 -14.13
CA GLU A 167 0.64 -1.48 -13.68
C GLU A 167 1.17 -0.29 -12.90
N ARG A 168 0.84 0.94 -13.32
CA ARG A 168 1.21 2.15 -12.59
C ARG A 168 0.58 2.20 -11.20
N VAL A 169 -0.70 1.87 -11.09
CA VAL A 169 -1.39 1.77 -9.79
C VAL A 169 -0.77 0.67 -8.91
N ARG A 170 -0.47 -0.50 -9.50
CA ARG A 170 0.24 -1.57 -8.78
C ARG A 170 1.63 -1.14 -8.30
N ALA A 171 2.36 -0.35 -9.08
CA ALA A 171 3.67 0.17 -8.69
C ALA A 171 3.57 1.06 -7.44
N VAL A 172 2.59 1.97 -7.40
CA VAL A 172 2.31 2.79 -6.19
C VAL A 172 2.00 1.89 -5.00
N GLY A 173 1.13 0.89 -5.16
CA GLY A 173 0.76 -0.03 -4.07
C GLY A 173 1.92 -0.88 -3.56
N ILE A 174 2.82 -1.34 -4.44
CA ILE A 174 4.03 -2.07 -4.03
C ILE A 174 4.95 -1.13 -3.23
N LEU A 175 5.19 0.09 -3.71
CA LEU A 175 6.03 1.06 -3.00
C LEU A 175 5.44 1.49 -1.66
N GLU A 176 4.12 1.64 -1.58
CA GLU A 176 3.39 1.86 -0.32
C GLU A 176 3.69 0.74 0.67
N GLY A 177 3.51 -0.52 0.25
CA GLY A 177 3.66 -1.71 1.10
C GLY A 177 5.10 -2.00 1.53
N VAL A 178 6.12 -1.53 0.78
CA VAL A 178 7.53 -1.66 1.18
C VAL A 178 7.84 -0.82 2.41
N GLY A 179 7.31 0.42 2.48
CA GLY A 179 7.46 1.28 3.65
C GLY A 179 8.90 1.65 4.06
N SER A 180 9.85 1.60 3.13
CA SER A 180 11.25 2.02 3.36
C SER A 180 11.48 3.45 2.88
N GLU A 181 12.46 4.17 3.45
CA GLU A 181 12.78 5.54 2.99
C GLU A 181 13.11 5.59 1.50
N ALA A 182 13.73 4.54 0.94
CA ALA A 182 13.98 4.47 -0.49
C ALA A 182 12.68 4.42 -1.32
N ALA A 183 11.66 3.69 -0.85
CA ALA A 183 10.35 3.63 -1.51
C ALA A 183 9.57 4.94 -1.34
N THR A 184 9.59 5.53 -0.13
CA THR A 184 9.00 6.84 0.16
C THR A 184 9.64 7.93 -0.72
N ALA A 185 10.97 7.97 -0.80
CA ALA A 185 11.70 8.92 -1.63
C ALA A 185 11.41 8.72 -3.14
N ALA A 186 11.18 7.48 -3.58
CA ALA A 186 10.79 7.20 -4.95
C ALA A 186 9.38 7.75 -5.29
N LEU A 187 8.40 7.54 -4.42
CA LEU A 187 7.05 8.14 -4.54
C LEU A 187 7.13 9.67 -4.53
N ARG A 188 7.88 10.25 -3.60
CA ARG A 188 8.09 11.70 -3.44
C ARG A 188 8.67 12.32 -4.71
N ARG A 189 9.70 11.71 -5.30
CA ARG A 189 10.32 12.18 -6.55
C ARG A 189 9.42 12.02 -7.77
N ALA A 190 8.55 11.00 -7.79
CA ALA A 190 7.63 10.79 -8.90
C ALA A 190 6.44 11.76 -8.87
N LEU A 191 6.04 12.23 -7.69
CA LEU A 191 4.82 13.03 -7.51
C LEU A 191 4.66 14.23 -8.47
N PRO A 192 5.71 15.00 -8.84
CA PRO A 192 5.57 16.13 -9.77
C PRO A 192 5.26 15.73 -11.22
N VAL A 193 5.60 14.51 -11.64
CA VAL A 193 5.42 14.04 -13.02
C VAL A 193 4.19 13.14 -13.19
N LEU A 194 3.56 12.72 -12.09
CA LEU A 194 2.31 11.96 -12.12
C LEU A 194 1.11 12.88 -12.29
N ASP A 195 0.05 12.38 -12.93
CA ASP A 195 -1.18 13.11 -13.20
C ASP A 195 -2.44 12.38 -12.68
N GLY A 196 -3.52 13.16 -12.60
CA GLY A 196 -4.87 12.69 -12.31
C GLY A 196 -4.99 11.76 -11.09
N PRO A 197 -5.78 10.67 -11.20
CA PRO A 197 -6.00 9.73 -10.11
C PRO A 197 -4.74 8.99 -9.64
N LEU A 198 -3.69 8.91 -10.45
CA LEU A 198 -2.45 8.23 -10.06
C LEU A 198 -1.62 9.11 -9.13
N ARG A 199 -1.56 10.42 -9.40
CA ARG A 199 -0.91 11.41 -8.54
C ARG A 199 -1.50 11.42 -7.14
N LEU A 200 -2.84 11.37 -7.04
CA LEU A 200 -3.55 11.34 -5.75
C LEU A 200 -3.34 10.02 -4.98
N ARG A 201 -3.22 8.88 -5.67
CA ARG A 201 -2.84 7.61 -5.01
C ARG A 201 -1.41 7.63 -4.49
N ALA A 202 -0.48 8.19 -5.25
CA ALA A 202 0.90 8.38 -4.77
C ALA A 202 0.95 9.33 -3.56
N ALA A 203 0.12 10.39 -3.56
CA ALA A 203 -0.05 11.26 -2.40
C ALA A 203 -0.60 10.52 -1.17
N ALA A 204 -1.64 9.69 -1.35
CA ALA A 204 -2.18 8.87 -0.26
C ALA A 204 -1.14 7.89 0.30
N ALA A 205 -0.35 7.25 -0.57
CA ALA A 205 0.74 6.36 -0.16
C ALA A 205 1.80 7.09 0.67
N LEU A 206 2.23 8.29 0.25
CA LEU A 206 3.17 9.13 1.01
C LEU A 206 2.60 9.49 2.39
N LEU A 207 1.35 9.92 2.47
CA LEU A 207 0.71 10.28 3.73
C LEU A 207 0.62 9.10 4.69
N LYS A 208 0.24 7.90 4.20
CA LYS A 208 0.26 6.66 5.00
C LYS A 208 1.65 6.30 5.53
N GLN A 209 2.70 6.67 4.81
CA GLN A 209 4.10 6.48 5.20
C GLN A 209 4.62 7.60 6.14
N GLY A 210 3.76 8.53 6.54
CA GLY A 210 4.13 9.66 7.41
C GLY A 210 4.79 10.82 6.70
N ASP A 211 4.84 10.80 5.36
CA ASP A 211 5.42 11.87 4.56
C ASP A 211 4.36 12.91 4.19
N ILE A 212 4.42 14.06 4.86
CA ILE A 212 3.48 15.17 4.66
C ILE A 212 3.77 16.02 3.41
N SER A 213 4.76 15.68 2.57
CA SER A 213 5.09 16.45 1.35
C SER A 213 3.93 16.52 0.34
N ALA A 214 3.01 15.55 0.40
CA ALA A 214 1.82 15.51 -0.44
C ALA A 214 0.55 16.05 0.25
N LEU A 215 0.66 16.61 1.46
CA LEU A 215 -0.50 17.02 2.26
C LEU A 215 -1.28 18.17 1.59
N ASN A 216 -0.61 19.15 1.00
CA ASN A 216 -1.29 20.25 0.29
C ASN A 216 -2.08 19.75 -0.93
N LEU A 217 -1.55 18.73 -1.63
CA LEU A 217 -2.24 18.12 -2.76
C LEU A 217 -3.49 17.35 -2.29
N ALA A 218 -3.39 16.64 -1.17
CA ALA A 218 -4.55 16.00 -0.56
C ALA A 218 -5.58 17.02 -0.08
N GLU A 219 -5.14 18.12 0.51
CA GLU A 219 -6.01 19.21 0.96
C GLU A 219 -6.84 19.77 -0.19
N GLU A 220 -6.20 20.15 -1.29
CA GLU A 220 -6.85 20.67 -2.49
C GLU A 220 -7.91 19.68 -3.00
N ALA A 221 -7.54 18.41 -3.13
CA ALA A 221 -8.42 17.34 -3.61
C ALA A 221 -9.60 17.05 -2.67
N LEU A 222 -9.48 17.33 -1.38
CA LEU A 222 -10.52 17.06 -0.38
C LEU A 222 -11.46 18.26 -0.16
N LEU A 223 -10.94 19.48 -0.27
CA LEU A 223 -11.75 20.70 -0.14
C LEU A 223 -12.45 21.07 -1.46
N SER A 224 -11.83 20.74 -2.60
CA SER A 224 -12.36 21.01 -3.94
C SER A 224 -12.25 19.76 -4.83
N PRO A 225 -13.06 18.72 -4.56
CA PRO A 225 -12.96 17.45 -5.25
C PRO A 225 -13.31 17.58 -6.74
N GLN A 226 -12.36 17.20 -7.59
CA GLN A 226 -12.58 17.07 -9.03
C GLN A 226 -13.30 15.76 -9.36
N PRO A 227 -14.07 15.67 -10.46
CA PRO A 227 -14.79 14.43 -10.83
C PRO A 227 -13.88 13.19 -10.93
N GLU A 228 -12.66 13.36 -11.45
CA GLU A 228 -11.62 12.33 -11.53
C GLU A 228 -11.11 11.85 -10.15
N ALA A 229 -11.24 12.68 -9.12
CA ALA A 229 -10.80 12.43 -7.76
C ALA A 229 -11.93 11.94 -6.84
N ALA A 230 -13.18 11.91 -7.30
CA ALA A 230 -14.36 11.62 -6.47
C ALA A 230 -14.30 10.25 -5.76
N GLY A 231 -13.62 9.27 -6.37
CA GLY A 231 -13.39 7.95 -5.76
C GLY A 231 -12.22 7.86 -4.77
N LEU A 232 -11.41 8.92 -4.65
CA LEU A 232 -10.16 8.92 -3.87
C LEU A 232 -10.25 9.72 -2.58
N SER A 233 -11.33 10.49 -2.36
CA SER A 233 -11.48 11.29 -1.14
C SER A 233 -11.42 10.43 0.13
N GLY A 234 -12.04 9.25 0.12
CA GLY A 234 -11.96 8.31 1.24
C GLY A 234 -10.54 7.79 1.46
N GLU A 235 -9.83 7.46 0.40
CA GLU A 235 -8.44 6.96 0.46
C GLU A 235 -7.49 8.02 1.06
N LEU A 236 -7.58 9.26 0.56
CA LEU A 236 -6.81 10.39 1.08
C LEU A 236 -7.18 10.70 2.55
N ALA A 237 -8.48 10.70 2.89
CA ALA A 237 -8.92 10.93 4.25
C ALA A 237 -8.38 9.84 5.20
N TYR A 238 -8.43 8.56 4.83
CA TYR A 238 -7.86 7.51 5.68
C TYR A 238 -6.34 7.59 5.77
N ALA A 239 -5.65 7.94 4.67
CA ALA A 239 -4.22 8.18 4.69
C ALA A 239 -3.83 9.30 5.67
N ILE A 240 -4.59 10.40 5.69
CA ILE A 240 -4.42 11.49 6.66
C ILE A 240 -4.63 10.99 8.09
N ARG A 241 -5.72 10.28 8.35
CA ARG A 241 -6.06 9.76 9.68
C ARG A 241 -4.96 8.88 10.28
N ASP A 242 -4.44 7.97 9.46
CA ASP A 242 -3.61 6.86 9.92
C ASP A 242 -2.10 7.17 9.87
N GLY A 243 -1.68 8.06 8.96
CA GLY A 243 -0.26 8.32 8.72
C GLY A 243 0.24 9.71 9.12
N VAL A 244 -0.63 10.73 9.23
CA VAL A 244 -0.18 12.10 9.52
C VAL A 244 -0.06 12.34 11.02
N THR A 245 1.18 12.47 11.50
CA THR A 245 1.51 12.73 12.92
C THR A 245 2.47 13.91 13.12
N ASP A 246 2.85 14.61 12.05
CA ASP A 246 3.77 15.74 12.10
C ASP A 246 3.02 17.05 12.45
N GLU A 247 3.49 17.79 13.46
CA GLU A 247 2.89 19.06 13.90
C GLU A 247 2.77 20.08 12.77
N ARG A 248 3.67 20.06 11.77
CA ARG A 248 3.61 20.96 10.62
C ARG A 248 2.32 20.79 9.80
N ALA A 249 1.60 19.68 9.95
CA ALA A 249 0.33 19.42 9.30
C ALA A 249 -0.86 20.16 9.96
N VAL A 250 -0.73 20.64 11.19
CA VAL A 250 -1.84 21.20 11.99
C VAL A 250 -2.64 22.28 11.25
N PRO A 251 -2.03 23.27 10.56
CA PRO A 251 -2.80 24.29 9.83
C PRO A 251 -3.68 23.70 8.73
N THR A 252 -3.18 22.70 7.99
CA THR A 252 -3.95 22.02 6.94
C THR A 252 -5.05 21.16 7.52
N LEU A 253 -4.77 20.39 8.57
CA LEU A 253 -5.79 19.59 9.26
C LEU A 253 -6.90 20.48 9.84
N GLY A 254 -6.54 21.66 10.37
CA GLY A 254 -7.50 22.65 10.84
C GLY A 254 -8.46 23.15 9.75
N ARG A 255 -7.98 23.31 8.51
CA ARG A 255 -8.85 23.65 7.36
C ARG A 255 -9.71 22.46 6.93
N LEU A 256 -9.19 21.23 6.99
CA LEU A 256 -9.94 20.02 6.67
C LEU A 256 -11.08 19.71 7.65
N LEU A 257 -11.06 20.26 8.87
CA LEU A 257 -12.22 20.26 9.76
C LEU A 257 -13.41 21.06 9.19
N GLY A 258 -13.19 21.92 8.20
CA GLY A 258 -14.26 22.64 7.49
C GLY A 258 -14.76 21.94 6.22
N ALA A 259 -14.27 20.72 5.92
CA ALA A 259 -14.64 20.01 4.70
C ALA A 259 -16.12 19.59 4.69
N SER A 260 -16.74 19.59 3.50
CA SER A 260 -18.13 19.15 3.34
C SER A 260 -18.32 17.66 3.65
N GLY A 261 -17.33 16.83 3.31
CA GLY A 261 -17.36 15.40 3.57
C GLY A 261 -17.08 15.04 5.03
N VAL A 262 -18.05 14.43 5.71
CA VAL A 262 -17.91 14.00 7.11
C VAL A 262 -16.70 13.07 7.35
N VAL A 263 -16.38 12.19 6.39
CA VAL A 263 -15.22 11.30 6.47
C VAL A 263 -13.91 12.10 6.55
N VAL A 264 -13.82 13.21 5.81
CA VAL A 264 -12.65 14.10 5.81
C VAL A 264 -12.50 14.77 7.17
N ARG A 265 -13.60 15.32 7.71
CA ARG A 265 -13.59 15.98 9.02
C ARG A 265 -13.21 15.01 10.14
N ARG A 266 -13.78 13.80 10.15
CA ARG A 266 -13.44 12.74 11.11
C ARG A 266 -11.96 12.38 11.05
N SER A 267 -11.42 12.22 9.84
CA SER A 267 -10.01 11.93 9.62
C SER A 267 -9.09 13.06 10.10
N ALA A 268 -9.44 14.31 9.83
CA ALA A 268 -8.67 15.48 10.28
C ALA A 268 -8.65 15.58 11.81
N ALA A 269 -9.80 15.41 12.46
CA ALA A 269 -9.89 15.43 13.93
C ALA A 269 -9.08 14.30 14.58
N ALA A 270 -9.15 13.09 14.02
CA ALA A 270 -8.37 11.96 14.49
C ALA A 270 -6.85 12.16 14.28
N ALA A 271 -6.42 12.72 13.15
CA ALA A 271 -5.01 13.05 12.91
C ALA A 271 -4.51 14.14 13.89
N LEU A 272 -5.29 15.20 14.13
CA LEU A 272 -4.99 16.22 15.13
C LEU A 272 -4.85 15.60 16.53
N ARG A 273 -5.73 14.68 16.92
CA ARG A 273 -5.60 13.93 18.17
C ARG A 273 -4.29 13.13 18.23
N HIS A 274 -3.87 12.50 17.13
CA HIS A 274 -2.62 11.72 17.08
C HIS A 274 -1.36 12.58 17.16
N ILE A 275 -1.39 13.82 16.64
CA ILE A 275 -0.27 14.78 16.77
C ILE A 275 -0.03 15.12 18.24
N GLY A 276 -1.10 15.44 18.99
CA GLY A 276 -1.04 15.53 20.45
C GLY A 276 -0.14 16.62 21.03
N THR A 277 0.17 17.68 20.26
CA THR A 277 0.94 18.85 20.72
C THR A 277 0.03 20.04 20.97
N ASP A 278 0.51 21.05 21.70
CA ASP A 278 -0.28 22.26 22.02
C ASP A 278 -0.85 22.98 20.79
N ALA A 279 -0.19 22.84 19.62
CA ALA A 279 -0.66 23.39 18.36
C ALA A 279 -2.07 22.89 17.96
N VAL A 280 -2.49 21.71 18.45
CA VAL A 280 -3.80 21.13 18.10
C VAL A 280 -4.95 21.72 18.91
N ILE A 281 -4.67 22.48 19.98
CA ILE A 281 -5.69 23.00 20.89
C ILE A 281 -6.72 23.87 20.17
N GLU A 282 -6.28 24.81 19.34
CA GLU A 282 -7.21 25.72 18.64
C GLU A 282 -8.08 24.96 17.61
N PRO A 283 -7.52 24.15 16.68
CA PRO A 283 -8.33 23.35 15.75
C PRO A 283 -9.32 22.40 16.46
N LEU A 284 -8.88 21.68 17.50
CA LEU A 284 -9.75 20.75 18.21
C LEU A 284 -10.83 21.50 19.00
N SER A 285 -10.55 22.67 19.57
CA SER A 285 -11.55 23.49 20.24
C SER A 285 -12.68 23.91 19.29
N LYS A 286 -12.35 24.22 18.03
CA LYS A 286 -13.37 24.49 16.98
C LYS A 286 -14.18 23.22 16.65
N ALA A 287 -13.52 22.06 16.55
CA ALA A 287 -14.16 20.78 16.26
C ALA A 287 -15.18 20.32 17.33
N LEU A 288 -15.15 20.87 18.55
CA LEU A 288 -16.18 20.65 19.56
C LEU A 288 -17.58 21.12 19.13
N GLN A 289 -17.66 21.97 18.11
CA GLN A 289 -18.92 22.50 17.56
C GLN A 289 -19.36 21.80 16.27
N ASP A 290 -18.64 20.77 15.81
CA ASP A 290 -19.01 20.03 14.60
C ASP A 290 -20.38 19.35 14.78
N GLU A 291 -21.16 19.27 13.70
CA GLU A 291 -22.43 18.55 13.67
C GLU A 291 -22.26 17.04 13.84
N ASP A 292 -21.10 16.50 13.44
CA ASP A 292 -20.79 15.09 13.50
C ASP A 292 -20.27 14.68 14.88
N ARG A 293 -20.94 13.70 15.47
CA ARG A 293 -20.61 13.17 16.80
C ARG A 293 -19.18 12.63 16.89
N GLU A 294 -18.70 11.95 15.85
CA GLU A 294 -17.35 11.35 15.88
C GLU A 294 -16.28 12.44 15.83
N VAL A 295 -16.47 13.51 15.05
CA VAL A 295 -15.58 14.69 15.07
C VAL A 295 -15.49 15.28 16.47
N ARG A 296 -16.65 15.49 17.11
CA ARG A 296 -16.71 16.00 18.50
C ARG A 296 -16.03 15.07 19.50
N TYR A 297 -16.21 13.76 19.36
CA TYR A 297 -15.55 12.76 20.22
C TYR A 297 -14.01 12.82 20.08
N GLN A 298 -13.50 12.86 18.84
CA GLN A 298 -12.06 12.98 18.58
C GLN A 298 -11.49 14.28 19.18
N ALA A 299 -12.24 15.38 19.11
CA ALA A 299 -11.86 16.66 19.71
C ALA A 299 -11.76 16.59 21.23
N VAL A 300 -12.77 16.02 21.89
CA VAL A 300 -12.76 15.80 23.35
C VAL A 300 -11.55 14.97 23.77
N LEU A 301 -11.29 13.86 23.08
CA LEU A 301 -10.12 13.02 23.38
C LEU A 301 -8.80 13.75 23.17
N GLY A 302 -8.64 14.46 22.05
CA GLY A 302 -7.40 15.15 21.73
C GLY A 302 -7.08 16.27 22.72
N LEU A 303 -8.09 17.03 23.14
CA LEU A 303 -7.93 18.06 24.20
C LEU A 303 -7.57 17.43 25.55
N ALA A 304 -8.18 16.30 25.90
CA ALA A 304 -7.84 15.59 27.13
C ALA A 304 -6.41 15.06 27.14
N ILE A 305 -5.95 14.52 26.01
CA ILE A 305 -4.59 14.00 25.83
C ILE A 305 -3.56 15.14 25.93
N VAL A 306 -3.72 16.21 25.13
CA VAL A 306 -2.72 17.30 25.08
C VAL A 306 -2.60 18.05 26.40
N THR A 307 -3.69 18.14 27.17
CA THR A 307 -3.68 18.83 28.47
C THR A 307 -3.39 17.92 29.66
N GLY A 308 -3.22 16.61 29.44
CA GLY A 308 -2.97 15.62 30.51
C GLY A 308 -4.17 15.36 31.44
N ARG A 309 -5.40 15.65 30.99
CA ARG A 309 -6.64 15.55 31.78
C ARG A 309 -7.40 14.26 31.48
N SER A 310 -6.85 13.15 31.94
CA SER A 310 -7.39 11.80 31.67
C SER A 310 -8.82 11.59 32.19
N GLU A 311 -9.24 12.33 33.22
CA GLU A 311 -10.60 12.30 33.75
C GLU A 311 -11.65 12.85 32.77
N TRP A 312 -11.19 13.61 31.76
CA TRP A 312 -12.01 14.17 30.68
C TRP A 312 -11.77 13.47 29.32
N ALA A 313 -11.15 12.28 29.35
CA ALA A 313 -10.94 11.39 28.20
C ALA A 313 -11.87 10.16 28.28
N PRO A 314 -13.17 10.28 27.96
CA PRO A 314 -14.12 9.17 28.10
C PRO A 314 -13.89 8.04 27.08
N SER A 315 -14.22 6.81 27.49
CA SER A 315 -14.50 5.76 26.52
C SER A 315 -15.70 6.15 25.65
N ILE A 316 -15.84 5.53 24.48
CA ILE A 316 -16.96 5.80 23.57
C ILE A 316 -18.31 5.59 24.27
N ASP A 317 -18.44 4.53 25.07
CA ASP A 317 -19.67 4.21 25.80
C ASP A 317 -20.02 5.24 26.88
N LEU A 318 -19.00 5.83 27.53
CA LEU A 318 -19.22 6.89 28.52
C LEU A 318 -19.56 8.21 27.85
N TYR A 319 -18.91 8.52 26.73
CA TYR A 319 -19.20 9.69 25.92
C TYR A 319 -20.64 9.64 25.39
N ASP A 320 -21.12 8.48 24.94
CA ASP A 320 -22.48 8.29 24.44
C ASP A 320 -23.55 8.50 25.50
N LYS A 321 -23.25 8.19 26.75
CA LYS A 321 -24.20 8.36 27.86
C LYS A 321 -24.36 9.82 28.27
N ASP A 322 -23.32 10.63 28.14
CA ASP A 322 -23.31 12.01 28.64
C ASP A 322 -22.38 12.91 27.81
N GLU A 323 -22.64 12.99 26.51
CA GLU A 323 -21.84 13.76 25.56
C GLU A 323 -21.73 15.24 25.99
N GLN A 324 -22.85 15.83 26.43
CA GLN A 324 -22.92 17.25 26.75
C GLN A 324 -22.05 17.61 27.96
N ARG A 325 -21.89 16.74 28.94
CA ARG A 325 -20.96 16.95 30.05
C ARG A 325 -19.53 17.19 29.57
N TYR A 326 -19.03 16.34 28.68
CA TYR A 326 -17.67 16.45 28.16
C TYR A 326 -17.52 17.66 27.24
N LEU A 327 -18.50 17.92 26.38
CA LEU A 327 -18.50 19.09 25.50
C LEU A 327 -18.56 20.41 26.28
N ALA A 328 -19.43 20.51 27.29
CA ALA A 328 -19.55 21.71 28.11
C ALA A 328 -18.23 22.03 28.83
N TYR A 329 -17.58 21.01 29.41
CA TYR A 329 -16.28 21.17 30.04
C TYR A 329 -15.24 21.72 29.07
N TRP A 330 -15.05 21.07 27.91
CA TRP A 330 -14.00 21.45 26.97
C TRP A 330 -14.26 22.79 26.28
N ARG A 331 -15.53 23.10 25.98
CA ARG A 331 -15.92 24.41 25.44
C ARG A 331 -15.65 25.53 26.43
N GLU A 332 -15.94 25.33 27.71
CA GLU A 332 -15.67 26.34 28.73
C GLU A 332 -14.18 26.48 29.00
N TRP A 333 -13.46 25.37 29.08
CA TRP A 333 -12.00 25.36 29.19
C TRP A 333 -11.34 26.16 28.05
N ALA A 334 -11.78 25.94 26.80
CA ALA A 334 -11.24 26.62 25.62
C ALA A 334 -11.46 28.14 25.65
N LYS A 335 -12.65 28.62 26.06
CA LYS A 335 -12.95 30.06 26.17
C LYS A 335 -12.04 30.81 27.14
N THR A 336 -11.53 30.12 28.15
CA THR A 336 -10.67 30.75 29.19
C THR A 336 -9.20 30.85 28.78
N ARG A 337 -8.81 30.27 27.63
CA ARG A 337 -7.40 30.06 27.26
C ARG A 337 -7.05 30.39 25.80
N LEU A 338 -8.03 30.60 24.93
CA LEU A 338 -7.90 31.06 23.55
C LEU A 338 -8.50 32.46 23.42
#